data_AF-A0AAN5DGI7-F1
#
_entry.id   AF-A0AAN5DGI7-F1
#
_cell.length_a   1.000
_cell.length_b   1.000
_cell.length_c   1.000
_cell.angle_alpha   90.00
_cell.angle_beta   90.00
_cell.angle_gamma   90.00
#
_symmetry.space_group_name_H-M   'P 1'
#
loop_
_entity.id
_entity.type
_entity.pdbx_description
1 polymer ?
#
loop_
_entity_poly.entity_id
_entity_poly.type
_entity_poly.pdbx_seq_one_letter_code
_entity_poly.pdbx_strand_id
1 'polypeptide(L)'
;MPVIMHQTEYFNVSLGYRHDTAGASPYGYTVKLAKRRPLEKIVNLSRLAGKSKSAAWFVSHCTTTNSRREDLVVKMKKYISVDIYGNCLNGMNCPRGAKCEDMLDDDYHFYLAFENSVCTDYITEKVWNQGYGRDIVPIVLKRSIVANRLPPNSYLAVDDFETLQELAERMSYLMKNKSAYSEMFHWRRDYATIYLNGEQHDILERPWGFCQLCRIAWEKPKTQRLISDFKEWWDGSCEVDGATVSKIISKDRCT
;
A
#
# COMPACT_ATOMS: atom_id res chain seq x y z
N MET A 1 -20.93 16.44 -41.79
CA MET A 1 -19.66 16.52 -41.03
C MET A 1 -19.78 17.66 -40.02
N PRO A 2 -20.11 17.39 -38.76
CA PRO A 2 -19.84 18.34 -37.70
C PRO A 2 -18.37 18.19 -37.32
N VAL A 3 -17.64 19.31 -37.41
CA VAL A 3 -16.29 19.43 -36.87
C VAL A 3 -16.41 19.31 -35.35
N ILE A 4 -15.94 18.19 -34.81
CA ILE A 4 -15.74 18.02 -33.37
C ILE A 4 -14.54 18.89 -33.01
N MET A 5 -14.80 20.08 -32.47
CA MET A 5 -13.76 20.84 -31.78
C MET A 5 -13.46 20.11 -30.46
N HIS A 6 -12.27 19.51 -30.37
CA HIS A 6 -11.71 19.02 -29.12
C HIS A 6 -11.67 20.17 -28.09
N GLN A 7 -12.59 20.18 -27.13
CA GLN A 7 -12.45 20.97 -25.92
C GLN A 7 -11.70 20.11 -24.90
N THR A 8 -10.45 20.45 -24.62
CA THR A 8 -9.51 19.68 -23.78
C THR A 8 -9.51 20.09 -22.29
N GLU A 9 -10.42 20.96 -21.82
CA GLU A 9 -10.31 21.56 -20.49
C GLU A 9 -11.58 21.37 -19.64
N TYR A 10 -11.75 20.18 -19.04
CA TYR A 10 -12.98 19.81 -18.31
C TYR A 10 -13.00 20.15 -16.81
N PHE A 11 -11.84 20.34 -16.13
CA PHE A 11 -11.82 20.54 -14.68
C PHE A 11 -10.74 21.53 -14.21
N ASN A 12 -11.16 22.56 -13.46
CA ASN A 12 -10.26 23.56 -12.86
C ASN A 12 -9.64 23.11 -11.52
N VAL A 13 -10.28 22.17 -10.83
CA VAL A 13 -9.84 21.60 -9.54
C VAL A 13 -10.33 20.16 -9.45
N SER A 14 -9.45 19.25 -9.04
CA SER A 14 -9.75 17.83 -8.80
C SER A 14 -9.47 17.45 -7.36
N LEU A 15 -10.11 16.37 -6.89
CA LEU A 15 -9.94 15.75 -5.58
C LEU A 15 -9.68 14.25 -5.79
N GLY A 16 -8.65 13.70 -5.14
CA GLY A 16 -8.28 12.30 -5.35
C GLY A 16 -7.02 11.91 -4.59
N TYR A 17 -6.67 10.62 -4.64
CA TYR A 17 -5.54 10.08 -3.88
C TYR A 17 -4.17 10.46 -4.43
N ARG A 18 -4.08 10.86 -5.71
CA ARG A 18 -2.79 11.20 -6.32
C ARG A 18 -2.23 12.49 -5.74
N HIS A 19 -0.92 12.50 -5.50
CA HIS A 19 -0.27 13.63 -4.85
C HIS A 19 -0.11 14.85 -5.77
N ASP A 20 -0.21 14.66 -7.08
CA ASP A 20 -0.23 15.74 -8.08
C ASP A 20 -1.63 16.31 -8.33
N THR A 21 -2.65 15.83 -7.60
CA THR A 21 -4.01 16.39 -7.61
C THR A 21 -4.03 17.71 -6.83
N ALA A 22 -4.79 18.70 -7.33
CA ALA A 22 -4.95 19.99 -6.66
C ALA A 22 -5.42 19.86 -5.19
N GLY A 23 -6.49 19.09 -4.96
CA GLY A 23 -6.94 18.64 -3.64
C GLY A 23 -6.48 17.21 -3.37
N ALA A 24 -5.17 16.95 -3.34
CA ALA A 24 -4.65 15.64 -2.99
C ALA A 24 -5.16 15.17 -1.62
N SER A 25 -5.71 13.96 -1.59
CA SER A 25 -6.25 13.29 -0.40
C SER A 25 -5.87 11.80 -0.43
N PRO A 26 -4.57 11.47 -0.34
CA PRO A 26 -4.12 10.09 -0.23
C PRO A 26 -4.59 9.47 1.09
N TYR A 27 -4.51 8.15 1.17
CA TYR A 27 -4.91 7.41 2.37
C TYR A 27 -3.91 7.54 3.52
N GLY A 28 -2.71 8.08 3.28
CA GLY A 28 -1.74 8.29 4.33
C GLY A 28 -0.43 8.90 3.85
N TYR A 29 0.42 9.23 4.82
CA TYR A 29 1.71 9.86 4.60
C TYR A 29 2.76 9.29 5.53
N THR A 30 4.01 9.36 5.07
CA THR A 30 5.18 9.17 5.92
C THR A 30 5.84 10.51 6.19
N VAL A 31 6.07 10.84 7.46
CA VAL A 31 6.74 12.06 7.89
C VAL A 31 8.08 11.71 8.51
N LYS A 32 9.17 12.30 7.99
CA LYS A 32 10.49 12.17 8.59
C LYS A 32 10.54 12.95 9.91
N LEU A 33 10.88 12.27 10.99
CA LEU A 33 10.97 12.84 12.32
C LEU A 33 12.23 13.70 12.47
N ALA A 34 12.12 14.75 13.26
CA ALA A 34 13.29 15.50 13.70
C ALA A 34 14.21 14.58 14.52
N LYS A 35 15.53 14.77 14.43
CA LYS A 35 16.51 14.03 15.24
C LYS A 35 16.19 14.22 16.72
N ARG A 36 15.74 13.15 17.37
CA ARG A 36 15.45 13.09 18.82
C ARG A 36 16.24 11.94 19.44
N ARG A 37 16.27 11.88 20.78
CA ARG A 37 16.83 10.71 21.47
C ARG A 37 16.17 9.43 20.94
N PRO A 38 16.91 8.32 20.78
CA PRO A 38 16.35 7.07 20.27
C PRO A 38 15.10 6.70 21.07
N LEU A 39 13.98 6.41 20.38
CA LEU A 39 12.82 5.79 21.01
C LEU A 39 13.27 4.43 21.55
N GLU A 40 13.12 4.21 22.86
CA GLU A 40 13.58 2.97 23.51
C GLU A 40 12.81 1.73 23.02
N LYS A 41 11.56 1.90 22.58
CA LYS A 41 10.73 0.80 22.05
C LYS A 41 9.97 1.27 20.81
N ILE A 42 10.32 0.71 19.67
CA ILE A 42 9.66 0.97 18.37
C ILE A 42 8.73 -0.17 17.93
N VAL A 43 8.86 -1.34 18.55
CA VAL A 43 8.09 -2.55 18.28
C VAL A 43 8.08 -3.43 19.53
N ASN A 44 7.04 -4.23 19.72
CA ASN A 44 6.99 -5.16 20.84
C ASN A 44 7.77 -6.46 20.50
N LEU A 45 9.01 -6.58 20.98
CA LEU A 45 9.87 -7.73 20.73
C LEU A 45 9.29 -9.07 21.22
N SER A 46 8.49 -9.09 22.31
CA SER A 46 7.87 -10.32 22.78
C SER A 46 6.76 -10.79 21.84
N ARG A 47 6.00 -9.85 21.26
CA ARG A 47 5.00 -10.14 20.21
C ARG A 47 5.69 -10.66 18.96
N LEU A 48 6.77 -10.01 18.52
CA LEU A 48 7.54 -10.51 17.36
C LEU A 48 8.09 -11.93 17.59
N ALA A 49 8.55 -12.23 18.81
CA ALA A 49 9.10 -13.53 19.15
C ALA A 49 8.05 -14.66 19.21
N GLY A 50 6.76 -14.33 19.39
CA GLY A 50 5.64 -15.27 19.44
C GLY A 50 5.02 -15.59 18.08
N LYS A 51 5.29 -14.79 17.06
CA LYS A 51 4.78 -15.02 15.70
C LYS A 51 5.25 -16.38 15.17
N SER A 52 4.35 -17.08 14.48
CA SER A 52 4.60 -18.43 13.95
C SER A 52 4.08 -18.61 12.52
N LYS A 53 3.09 -17.82 12.10
CA LYS A 53 2.49 -17.89 10.78
C LYS A 53 3.23 -17.00 9.78
N SER A 54 3.24 -17.44 8.52
CA SER A 54 3.94 -16.77 7.43
C SER A 54 3.24 -15.47 7.03
N ALA A 55 2.18 -15.55 6.22
CA ALA A 55 1.51 -14.38 5.69
C ALA A 55 -0.01 -14.48 5.82
N ALA A 56 -0.66 -13.33 6.04
CA ALA A 56 -2.10 -13.18 5.97
C ALA A 56 -2.49 -12.25 4.82
N TRP A 57 -3.64 -12.52 4.21
CA TRP A 57 -4.22 -11.66 3.19
C TRP A 57 -5.71 -11.43 3.44
N PHE A 58 -6.07 -10.17 3.68
CA PHE A 58 -7.46 -9.77 3.87
C PHE A 58 -7.99 -9.16 2.59
N VAL A 59 -8.99 -9.80 2.00
CA VAL A 59 -9.41 -9.54 0.63
C VAL A 59 -10.91 -9.80 0.44
N SER A 60 -11.63 -8.79 -0.05
CA SER A 60 -13.08 -8.88 -0.28
C SER A 60 -13.51 -8.42 -1.67
N HIS A 61 -12.65 -7.70 -2.39
CA HIS A 61 -12.90 -7.29 -3.77
C HIS A 61 -12.12 -8.19 -4.72
N CYS A 62 -12.84 -9.05 -5.42
CA CYS A 62 -12.30 -10.15 -6.21
C CYS A 62 -12.57 -9.92 -7.71
N THR A 63 -11.76 -10.57 -8.57
CA THR A 63 -11.97 -10.86 -10.01
C THR A 63 -12.12 -9.66 -10.96
N THR A 64 -12.39 -8.46 -10.46
CA THR A 64 -12.55 -7.22 -11.26
C THR A 64 -11.42 -6.22 -11.02
N THR A 65 -10.26 -6.70 -10.55
CA THR A 65 -9.15 -5.83 -10.14
C THR A 65 -8.06 -5.80 -11.20
N ASN A 66 -7.62 -4.61 -11.60
CA ASN A 66 -6.58 -4.41 -12.64
C ASN A 66 -5.24 -5.08 -12.28
N SER A 67 -4.97 -5.27 -11.00
CA SER A 67 -3.73 -5.88 -10.51
C SER A 67 -3.60 -7.37 -10.82
N ARG A 68 -4.73 -8.11 -10.96
CA ARG A 68 -4.77 -9.59 -10.95
C ARG A 68 -4.04 -10.24 -9.76
N ARG A 69 -4.02 -9.56 -8.60
CA ARG A 69 -3.34 -10.01 -7.37
C ARG A 69 -3.74 -11.41 -6.89
N GLU A 70 -4.95 -11.86 -7.21
CA GLU A 70 -5.45 -13.21 -6.90
C GLU A 70 -4.58 -14.29 -7.57
N ASP A 71 -4.24 -14.10 -8.85
CA ASP A 71 -3.41 -15.04 -9.62
C ASP A 71 -2.01 -15.15 -9.01
N LEU A 72 -1.47 -14.02 -8.57
CA LEU A 72 -0.19 -13.97 -7.88
C LEU A 72 -0.24 -14.78 -6.57
N VAL A 73 -1.25 -14.57 -5.73
CA VAL A 73 -1.39 -15.27 -4.46
C VAL A 73 -1.56 -16.79 -4.67
N VAL A 74 -2.31 -17.21 -5.68
CA VAL A 74 -2.43 -18.64 -6.04
C VAL A 74 -1.06 -19.25 -6.37
N LYS A 75 -0.17 -18.52 -7.05
CA LYS A 75 1.20 -18.99 -7.34
C LYS A 75 2.09 -18.95 -6.10
N MET A 76 2.03 -17.86 -5.32
CA MET A 76 2.81 -17.69 -4.08
C MET A 76 2.56 -18.83 -3.08
N LYS A 77 1.31 -19.33 -2.99
CA LYS A 77 0.93 -20.44 -2.10
C LYS A 77 1.70 -21.75 -2.34
N LYS A 78 2.42 -21.88 -3.45
CA LYS A 78 3.33 -23.01 -3.69
C LYS A 78 4.60 -22.96 -2.84
N TYR A 79 5.06 -21.76 -2.51
CA TYR A 79 6.35 -21.52 -1.86
C TYR A 79 6.21 -21.04 -0.42
N ILE A 80 5.10 -20.37 -0.09
CA ILE A 80 4.81 -19.84 1.24
C ILE A 80 3.39 -20.17 1.69
N SER A 81 3.20 -20.30 3.00
CA SER A 81 1.86 -20.36 3.58
C SER A 81 1.23 -18.96 3.59
N VAL A 82 0.02 -18.86 3.04
CA VAL A 82 -0.79 -17.64 3.01
C VAL A 82 -2.20 -17.98 3.49
N ASP A 83 -2.56 -17.45 4.64
CA ASP A 83 -3.91 -17.53 5.19
C ASP A 83 -4.76 -16.39 4.61
N ILE A 84 -5.88 -16.73 3.99
CA ILE A 84 -6.74 -15.79 3.27
C ILE A 84 -8.00 -15.56 4.09
N TYR A 85 -8.36 -14.30 4.29
CA TYR A 85 -9.56 -13.86 5.00
C TYR A 85 -10.43 -12.98 4.09
N GLY A 86 -11.74 -13.19 4.13
CA GLY A 86 -12.72 -12.47 3.32
C GLY A 86 -13.28 -13.30 2.15
N ASN A 87 -13.82 -12.62 1.14
CA ASN A 87 -14.70 -13.23 0.15
C ASN A 87 -13.97 -13.86 -1.05
N CYS A 88 -12.66 -13.64 -1.20
CA CYS A 88 -11.90 -14.18 -2.33
C CYS A 88 -11.27 -15.53 -2.00
N LEU A 89 -11.12 -16.39 -3.00
CA LEU A 89 -10.40 -17.67 -2.92
C LEU A 89 -10.85 -18.58 -1.76
N ASN A 90 -12.15 -18.57 -1.42
CA ASN A 90 -12.73 -19.31 -0.29
C ASN A 90 -12.05 -18.96 1.05
N GLY A 91 -11.81 -17.67 1.28
CA GLY A 91 -11.19 -17.17 2.50
C GLY A 91 -11.99 -17.46 3.77
N MET A 92 -11.28 -17.46 4.90
CA MET A 92 -11.86 -17.58 6.23
C MET A 92 -12.63 -16.31 6.60
N ASN A 93 -13.61 -16.44 7.50
CA ASN A 93 -14.38 -15.30 7.97
C ASN A 93 -13.59 -14.50 9.02
N CYS A 94 -13.29 -13.24 8.71
CA CYS A 94 -12.90 -12.23 9.67
C CYS A 94 -13.41 -10.87 9.16
N PRO A 95 -14.57 -10.39 9.67
CA PRO A 95 -15.15 -9.13 9.21
C PRO A 95 -14.21 -7.95 9.45
N ARG A 96 -14.28 -6.94 8.58
CA ARG A 96 -13.49 -5.72 8.71
C ARG A 96 -13.75 -5.04 10.05
N GLY A 97 -12.69 -4.69 10.77
CA GLY A 97 -12.75 -4.05 12.09
C GLY A 97 -13.13 -5.00 13.23
N ALA A 98 -13.25 -6.30 12.98
CA ALA A 98 -13.47 -7.28 14.04
C ALA A 98 -12.18 -7.59 14.79
N LYS A 99 -12.31 -8.02 16.05
CA LYS A 99 -11.20 -8.39 16.93
C LYS A 99 -10.27 -9.47 16.35
N CYS A 100 -10.78 -10.32 15.45
CA CYS A 100 -9.94 -11.32 14.80
C CYS A 100 -8.77 -10.71 14.02
N GLU A 101 -8.82 -9.44 13.59
CA GLU A 101 -7.69 -8.78 12.93
C GLU A 101 -6.44 -8.66 13.82
N ASP A 102 -6.60 -8.71 15.16
CA ASP A 102 -5.47 -8.65 16.12
C ASP A 102 -4.50 -9.83 15.95
N MET A 103 -4.90 -10.91 15.28
CA MET A 103 -3.97 -11.99 14.93
C MET A 103 -2.86 -11.54 13.98
N LEU A 104 -3.07 -10.49 13.16
CA LEU A 104 -2.01 -9.90 12.33
C LEU A 104 -0.84 -9.44 13.20
N ASP A 105 -1.18 -8.93 14.37
CA ASP A 105 -0.28 -8.39 15.35
C ASP A 105 0.48 -9.50 16.11
N ASP A 106 -0.15 -10.63 16.38
CA ASP A 106 0.41 -11.66 17.27
C ASP A 106 0.92 -12.92 16.56
N ASP A 107 0.28 -13.33 15.46
CA ASP A 107 0.53 -14.63 14.84
C ASP A 107 1.36 -14.53 13.56
N TYR A 108 1.15 -13.49 12.75
CA TYR A 108 1.70 -13.40 11.39
C TYR A 108 2.95 -12.52 11.28
N HIS A 109 3.91 -12.95 10.47
CA HIS A 109 5.08 -12.15 10.11
C HIS A 109 4.79 -11.14 8.99
N PHE A 110 3.93 -11.52 8.03
CA PHE A 110 3.72 -10.72 6.83
C PHE A 110 2.25 -10.47 6.55
N TYR A 111 1.97 -9.28 6.03
CA TYR A 111 0.65 -8.92 5.53
C TYR A 111 0.74 -8.62 4.03
N LEU A 112 -0.07 -9.29 3.22
CA LEU A 112 -0.13 -9.02 1.79
C LEU A 112 -0.94 -7.74 1.53
N ALA A 113 -0.25 -6.61 1.43
CA ALA A 113 -0.83 -5.29 1.17
C ALA A 113 -1.03 -5.05 -0.34
N PHE A 114 -1.63 -6.02 -1.03
CA PHE A 114 -1.79 -5.98 -2.49
C PHE A 114 -2.96 -5.10 -2.90
N GLU A 115 -2.70 -4.05 -3.66
CA GLU A 115 -3.72 -3.15 -4.16
C GLU A 115 -4.53 -3.73 -5.30
N ASN A 116 -5.78 -3.28 -5.43
CA ASN A 116 -6.68 -3.74 -6.49
C ASN A 116 -6.16 -3.34 -7.88
N SER A 117 -5.46 -2.22 -7.97
CA SER A 117 -4.90 -1.69 -9.21
C SER A 117 -3.48 -1.23 -8.94
N VAL A 118 -2.61 -1.31 -9.94
CA VAL A 118 -1.24 -0.82 -9.84
C VAL A 118 -1.17 0.52 -10.54
N CYS A 119 -1.44 1.58 -9.77
CA CYS A 119 -1.52 2.96 -10.25
C CYS A 119 -0.62 3.88 -9.44
N THR A 120 -0.17 4.96 -10.08
CA THR A 120 0.66 6.00 -9.45
C THR A 120 -0.01 6.51 -8.18
N ASP A 121 0.72 6.53 -7.06
CA ASP A 121 0.26 6.98 -5.73
C ASP A 121 -0.94 6.21 -5.12
N TYR A 122 -1.43 5.13 -5.75
CA TYR A 122 -2.53 4.34 -5.19
C TYR A 122 -2.02 3.41 -4.08
N ILE A 123 -1.98 3.93 -2.85
CA ILE A 123 -1.54 3.23 -1.63
C ILE A 123 -2.61 3.46 -0.57
N THR A 124 -3.25 2.39 -0.10
CA THR A 124 -4.51 2.45 0.66
C THR A 124 -4.36 1.98 2.12
N GLU A 125 -5.49 1.74 2.80
CA GLU A 125 -5.55 1.19 4.15
C GLU A 125 -4.73 -0.11 4.33
N LYS A 126 -4.50 -0.85 3.24
CA LYS A 126 -3.71 -2.08 3.27
C LYS A 126 -2.29 -1.83 3.79
N VAL A 127 -1.65 -0.76 3.34
CA VAL A 127 -0.33 -0.36 3.86
C VAL A 127 -0.50 0.49 5.11
N TRP A 128 -1.32 1.54 5.06
CA TRP A 128 -1.34 2.56 6.12
C TRP A 128 -1.98 2.07 7.43
N ASN A 129 -3.03 1.26 7.34
CA ASN A 129 -3.72 0.72 8.52
C ASN A 129 -3.19 -0.68 8.86
N GLN A 130 -3.34 -1.65 7.96
CA GLN A 130 -3.03 -3.05 8.25
C GLN A 130 -1.53 -3.36 8.26
N GLY A 131 -0.72 -2.62 7.48
CA GLY A 131 0.74 -2.74 7.49
C GLY A 131 1.35 -1.93 8.64
N TYR A 132 1.38 -0.62 8.50
CA TYR A 132 2.12 0.28 9.41
C TYR A 132 1.43 0.56 10.74
N GLY A 133 0.10 0.42 10.81
CA GLY A 133 -0.64 0.49 12.07
C GLY A 133 -0.45 -0.72 12.99
N ARG A 134 0.28 -1.75 12.54
CA ARG A 134 0.45 -3.04 13.24
C ARG A 134 1.90 -3.47 13.33
N ASP A 135 2.23 -4.39 14.23
CA ASP A 135 3.57 -5.00 14.33
C ASP A 135 3.72 -6.15 13.31
N ILE A 136 3.60 -5.82 12.03
CA ILE A 136 3.67 -6.76 10.89
C ILE A 136 4.42 -6.12 9.73
N VAL A 137 5.10 -6.93 8.90
CA VAL A 137 5.82 -6.41 7.72
C VAL A 137 4.90 -6.50 6.49
N PRO A 138 4.55 -5.37 5.84
CA PRO A 138 3.77 -5.41 4.62
C PRO A 138 4.58 -5.92 3.42
N ILE A 139 3.93 -6.71 2.58
CA ILE A 139 4.41 -7.10 1.25
C ILE A 139 3.54 -6.41 0.20
N VAL A 140 4.18 -5.68 -0.72
CA VAL A 140 3.51 -4.89 -1.76
C VAL A 140 3.81 -5.45 -3.15
N LEU A 141 2.96 -5.15 -4.14
CA LEU A 141 3.12 -5.67 -5.50
C LEU A 141 4.32 -5.08 -6.24
N LYS A 142 4.49 -3.75 -6.18
CA LYS A 142 5.39 -3.01 -7.07
C LYS A 142 6.13 -1.89 -6.35
N ARG A 143 7.47 -1.96 -6.32
CA ARG A 143 8.33 -0.98 -5.64
C ARG A 143 8.14 0.43 -6.17
N SER A 144 8.04 0.61 -7.49
CA SER A 144 7.97 1.95 -8.10
C SER A 144 6.74 2.75 -7.68
N ILE A 145 5.67 2.09 -7.24
CA ILE A 145 4.44 2.75 -6.75
C ILE A 145 4.65 3.30 -5.34
N VAL A 146 5.40 2.57 -4.51
CA VAL A 146 5.47 2.84 -3.07
C VAL A 146 6.76 3.52 -2.60
N ALA A 147 7.86 3.38 -3.33
CA ALA A 147 9.21 3.72 -2.86
C ALA A 147 9.37 5.19 -2.46
N ASN A 148 8.65 6.10 -3.13
CA ASN A 148 8.72 7.53 -2.85
C ASN A 148 7.77 7.99 -1.72
N ARG A 149 6.95 7.08 -1.19
CA ARG A 149 5.90 7.37 -0.19
C ARG A 149 6.14 6.66 1.13
N LEU A 150 6.76 5.49 1.09
CA LEU A 150 6.98 4.62 2.23
C LEU A 150 8.41 4.76 2.78
N PRO A 151 8.64 4.57 4.10
CA PRO A 151 9.98 4.53 4.65
C PRO A 151 10.84 3.46 3.97
N PRO A 152 12.15 3.70 3.77
CA PRO A 152 13.06 2.68 3.27
C PRO A 152 13.13 1.48 4.23
N ASN A 153 13.35 0.28 3.69
CA ASN A 153 13.52 -0.96 4.46
C ASN A 153 12.35 -1.32 5.40
N SER A 154 11.13 -0.89 5.08
CA SER A 154 9.93 -1.11 5.92
C SER A 154 8.93 -2.10 5.31
N TYR A 155 9.19 -2.60 4.11
CA TYR A 155 8.30 -3.50 3.36
C TYR A 155 9.14 -4.40 2.44
N LEU A 156 8.53 -5.45 1.91
CA LEU A 156 9.06 -6.23 0.78
C LEU A 156 8.23 -5.92 -0.46
N ALA A 157 8.85 -5.65 -1.61
CA ALA A 157 8.12 -5.57 -2.88
C ALA A 157 8.33 -6.87 -3.67
N VAL A 158 7.25 -7.43 -4.22
CA VAL A 158 7.34 -8.70 -4.96
C VAL A 158 8.21 -8.56 -6.20
N ASP A 159 8.16 -7.41 -6.87
CA ASP A 159 8.95 -7.11 -8.08
C ASP A 159 10.44 -6.83 -7.83
N ASP A 160 10.91 -6.89 -6.58
CA ASP A 160 12.34 -6.86 -6.25
C ASP A 160 13.03 -8.21 -6.47
N PHE A 161 12.27 -9.28 -6.57
CA PHE A 161 12.77 -10.64 -6.66
C PHE A 161 12.63 -11.16 -8.09
N GLU A 162 13.57 -11.98 -8.53
CA GLU A 162 13.49 -12.58 -9.87
C GLU A 162 12.40 -13.66 -9.92
N THR A 163 12.20 -14.40 -8.82
CA THR A 163 11.18 -15.46 -8.73
C THR A 163 10.39 -15.37 -7.42
N LEU A 164 9.23 -16.05 -7.39
CA LEU A 164 8.45 -16.17 -6.14
C LEU A 164 9.16 -17.05 -5.11
N GLN A 165 10.03 -17.96 -5.57
CA GLN A 165 10.89 -18.75 -4.70
C GLN A 165 11.90 -17.87 -3.97
N GLU A 166 12.55 -16.91 -4.64
CA GLU A 166 13.47 -15.98 -3.96
C GLU A 166 12.77 -15.12 -2.92
N LEU A 167 11.56 -14.63 -3.22
CA LEU A 167 10.73 -13.95 -2.22
C LEU A 167 10.43 -14.88 -1.03
N ALA A 168 10.07 -16.13 -1.28
CA ALA A 168 9.79 -17.12 -0.23
C ALA A 168 11.03 -17.41 0.63
N GLU A 169 12.21 -17.50 0.03
CA GLU A 169 13.48 -17.67 0.73
C GLU A 169 13.80 -16.47 1.60
N ARG A 170 13.59 -15.24 1.09
CA ARG A 170 13.73 -14.01 1.88
C ARG A 170 12.76 -13.98 3.06
N MET A 171 11.50 -14.35 2.85
CA MET A 171 10.51 -14.44 3.92
C MET A 171 10.91 -15.49 4.96
N SER A 172 11.37 -16.67 4.52
CA SER A 172 11.84 -17.74 5.40
C SER A 172 13.04 -17.30 6.24
N TYR A 173 14.00 -16.60 5.64
CA TYR A 173 15.15 -16.03 6.34
C TYR A 173 14.71 -15.08 7.45
N LEU A 174 13.81 -14.14 7.14
CA LEU A 174 13.29 -13.19 8.12
C LEU A 174 12.54 -13.89 9.26
N MET A 175 11.67 -14.86 8.96
CA MET A 175 10.96 -15.63 9.99
C MET A 175 11.91 -16.39 10.93
N LYS A 176 13.02 -16.92 10.41
CA LYS A 176 14.02 -17.68 11.20
C LYS A 176 14.98 -16.76 11.96
N ASN A 177 15.25 -15.56 11.44
CA ASN A 177 16.18 -14.61 12.03
C ASN A 177 15.44 -13.44 12.69
N LYS A 178 15.19 -13.58 14.00
CA LYS A 178 14.48 -12.58 14.81
C LYS A 178 15.12 -11.19 14.77
N SER A 179 16.45 -11.12 14.74
CA SER A 179 17.16 -9.83 14.64
C SER A 179 16.88 -9.16 13.30
N ALA A 180 17.04 -9.89 12.19
CA ALA A 180 16.77 -9.36 10.85
C ALA A 180 15.30 -8.98 10.63
N TYR A 181 14.36 -9.73 11.21
CA TYR A 181 12.94 -9.37 11.17
C TYR A 181 12.64 -8.12 12.00
N SER A 182 13.25 -8.00 13.20
CA SER A 182 13.08 -6.79 14.02
C SER A 182 13.66 -5.53 13.37
N GLU A 183 14.72 -5.67 12.56
CA GLU A 183 15.31 -4.56 11.79
C GLU A 183 14.34 -3.96 10.77
N MET A 184 13.37 -4.74 10.26
CA MET A 184 12.31 -4.25 9.36
C MET A 184 11.39 -3.21 10.03
N PHE A 185 11.46 -3.02 11.35
CA PHE A 185 10.72 -2.00 12.10
C PHE A 185 11.58 -0.78 12.47
N HIS A 186 12.88 -0.77 12.16
CA HIS A 186 13.80 0.33 12.51
C HIS A 186 13.39 1.67 11.94
N TRP A 187 12.69 1.69 10.80
CA TRP A 187 12.16 2.91 10.20
C TRP A 187 11.30 3.75 11.15
N ARG A 188 10.63 3.13 12.14
CA ARG A 188 9.82 3.83 13.15
C ARG A 188 10.63 4.77 14.06
N ARG A 189 11.96 4.68 14.04
CA ARG A 189 12.84 5.64 14.72
C ARG A 189 12.89 6.99 14.00
N ASP A 190 12.86 6.93 12.68
CA ASP A 190 13.13 8.09 11.81
C ASP A 190 11.86 8.61 11.13
N TYR A 191 10.78 7.84 11.15
CA TYR A 191 9.54 8.15 10.45
C TYR A 191 8.32 7.88 11.32
N ALA A 192 7.34 8.77 11.21
CA ALA A 192 5.97 8.54 11.64
C ALA A 192 5.07 8.32 10.42
N THR A 193 4.06 7.47 10.55
CA THR A 193 3.05 7.22 9.54
C THR A 193 1.73 7.79 9.98
N ILE A 194 1.08 8.55 9.11
CA ILE A 194 -0.23 9.15 9.32
C ILE A 194 -1.20 8.41 8.41
N TYR A 195 -2.17 7.69 8.98
CA TYR A 195 -3.26 7.07 8.23
C TYR A 195 -4.45 8.03 8.23
N LEU A 196 -4.91 8.42 7.05
CA LEU A 196 -6.03 9.34 6.87
C LEU A 196 -7.33 8.54 6.65
N ASN A 197 -8.10 8.35 7.72
CA ASN A 197 -9.42 7.72 7.68
C ASN A 197 -10.56 8.71 7.94
N GLY A 198 -10.25 9.95 8.29
CA GLY A 198 -11.23 10.99 8.61
C GLY A 198 -11.83 10.87 10.01
N GLU A 199 -11.26 10.06 10.89
CA GLU A 199 -11.68 10.01 12.30
C GLU A 199 -11.04 11.13 13.12
N GLN A 200 -9.86 11.63 12.75
CA GLN A 200 -9.09 12.60 13.54
C GLN A 200 -8.74 13.86 12.75
N HIS A 201 -9.64 14.84 12.64
CA HIS A 201 -9.38 16.09 11.91
C HIS A 201 -8.44 17.11 12.62
N ASP A 202 -7.26 16.68 13.03
CA ASP A 202 -6.24 17.52 13.66
C ASP A 202 -5.34 18.22 12.63
N ILE A 203 -4.28 18.92 13.09
CA ILE A 203 -3.37 19.66 12.19
C ILE A 203 -2.63 18.73 11.21
N LEU A 204 -2.40 17.47 11.58
CA LEU A 204 -1.70 16.49 10.77
C LEU A 204 -2.63 15.91 9.69
N GLU A 205 -3.93 15.78 9.96
CA GLU A 205 -4.96 15.42 8.96
C GLU A 205 -5.51 16.62 8.15
N ARG A 206 -5.06 17.85 8.40
CA ARG A 206 -5.47 19.04 7.60
C ARG A 206 -5.03 19.08 6.11
N PRO A 207 -4.24 18.15 5.54
CA PRO A 207 -4.25 17.92 4.11
C PRO A 207 -5.45 17.08 3.63
N TRP A 208 -6.46 16.80 4.45
CA TRP A 208 -7.68 16.12 4.00
C TRP A 208 -8.31 16.88 2.85
N GLY A 209 -8.70 16.13 1.83
CA GLY A 209 -9.06 16.66 0.52
C GLY A 209 -10.02 17.85 0.55
N PHE A 210 -11.08 17.76 1.35
CA PHE A 210 -12.09 18.81 1.41
C PHE A 210 -11.58 20.11 2.04
N CYS A 211 -10.71 20.03 3.06
CA CYS A 211 -10.07 21.23 3.62
C CYS A 211 -9.17 21.91 2.58
N GLN A 212 -8.49 21.13 1.74
CA GLN A 212 -7.67 21.65 0.65
C GLN A 212 -8.52 22.35 -0.42
N LEU A 213 -9.68 21.79 -0.77
CA LEU A 213 -10.63 22.44 -1.67
C LEU A 213 -11.12 23.78 -1.11
N CYS A 214 -11.46 23.84 0.18
CA CYS A 214 -11.81 25.11 0.82
C CYS A 214 -10.65 26.12 0.71
N ARG A 215 -9.41 25.72 1.03
CA ARG A 215 -8.24 26.60 0.91
C ARG A 215 -8.07 27.14 -0.52
N ILE A 216 -8.16 26.28 -1.52
CA ILE A 216 -8.07 26.65 -2.95
C ILE A 216 -9.21 27.60 -3.35
N ALA A 217 -10.42 27.38 -2.83
CA ALA A 217 -11.58 28.24 -3.06
C ALA A 217 -11.37 29.66 -2.50
N TRP A 218 -10.56 29.83 -1.45
CA TRP A 218 -10.26 31.13 -0.84
C TRP A 218 -8.90 31.75 -1.26
N GLU A 219 -8.03 31.00 -1.95
CA GLU A 219 -6.71 31.45 -2.38
C GLU A 219 -6.77 32.62 -3.39
N LYS A 220 -5.87 33.62 -3.22
CA LYS A 220 -5.65 34.75 -4.13
C LYS A 220 -4.13 35.00 -4.33
N PRO A 221 -3.62 35.13 -5.56
CA PRO A 221 -4.34 34.98 -6.83
C PRO A 221 -4.80 33.52 -7.05
N LYS A 222 -5.76 33.33 -7.96
CA LYS A 222 -6.20 31.98 -8.32
C LYS A 222 -5.10 31.28 -9.11
N THR A 223 -4.50 30.24 -8.52
CA THR A 223 -3.56 29.36 -9.22
C THR A 223 -4.35 28.45 -10.16
N GLN A 224 -4.10 28.52 -11.47
CA GLN A 224 -4.64 27.54 -12.41
C GLN A 224 -3.92 26.20 -12.20
N ARG A 225 -4.70 25.15 -11.94
CA ARG A 225 -4.22 23.77 -11.79
C ARG A 225 -4.94 22.90 -12.80
N LEU A 226 -4.62 23.13 -14.07
CA LEU A 226 -5.25 22.44 -15.19
C LEU A 226 -4.65 21.04 -15.37
N ILE A 227 -5.52 20.04 -15.53
CA ILE A 227 -5.13 18.73 -16.05
C ILE A 227 -5.37 18.78 -17.56
N SER A 228 -4.30 18.84 -18.35
CA SER A 228 -4.35 19.05 -19.80
C SER A 228 -4.98 17.89 -20.56
N ASP A 229 -4.70 16.66 -20.12
CA ASP A 229 -5.35 15.44 -20.62
C ASP A 229 -5.74 14.58 -19.43
N PHE A 230 -7.02 14.61 -19.07
CA PHE A 230 -7.54 13.82 -17.95
C PHE A 230 -7.43 12.32 -18.19
N LYS A 231 -7.54 11.87 -19.45
CA LYS A 231 -7.49 10.45 -19.78
C LYS A 231 -6.06 9.93 -19.65
N GLU A 232 -5.09 10.63 -20.22
CA GLU A 232 -3.68 10.30 -20.04
C GLU A 232 -3.28 10.39 -18.57
N TRP A 233 -3.68 11.46 -17.89
CA TRP A 233 -3.44 11.63 -16.46
C TRP A 233 -4.03 10.44 -15.70
N TRP A 234 -5.33 10.19 -15.77
CA TRP A 234 -5.99 9.15 -14.97
C TRP A 234 -5.69 7.72 -15.44
N ASP A 235 -6.07 7.36 -16.67
CA ASP A 235 -5.94 6.00 -17.18
C ASP A 235 -4.47 5.62 -17.37
N GLY A 236 -3.65 6.55 -17.86
CA GLY A 236 -2.21 6.34 -18.08
C GLY A 236 -1.39 6.24 -16.78
N SER A 237 -1.98 6.57 -15.63
CA SER A 237 -1.32 6.39 -14.34
C SER A 237 -1.31 4.96 -13.83
N CYS A 238 -2.15 4.11 -14.41
CA CYS A 238 -2.28 2.70 -14.09
C CYS A 238 -1.57 1.86 -15.13
N GLU A 239 -1.04 0.70 -14.72
CA GLU A 239 -0.54 -0.26 -15.69
C GLU A 239 -1.67 -0.94 -16.47
N VAL A 240 -1.31 -1.50 -17.63
CA VAL A 240 -2.21 -2.39 -18.36
C VAL A 240 -2.55 -3.61 -17.51
N ASP A 241 -3.78 -4.10 -17.64
CA ASP A 241 -4.36 -5.14 -16.80
C ASP A 241 -3.41 -6.34 -16.57
N GLY A 242 -3.05 -6.54 -15.30
CA GLY A 242 -2.20 -7.64 -14.84
C GLY A 242 -0.75 -7.58 -15.30
N ALA A 243 -0.23 -6.47 -15.81
CA ALA A 243 1.12 -6.41 -16.37
C ALA A 243 2.20 -6.86 -15.39
N THR A 244 2.20 -6.32 -14.16
CA THR A 244 3.19 -6.65 -13.14
C THR A 244 3.06 -8.10 -12.71
N VAL A 245 1.85 -8.56 -12.38
CA VAL A 245 1.61 -9.95 -11.98
C VAL A 245 1.98 -10.93 -13.09
N SER A 246 1.62 -10.66 -14.35
CA SER A 246 1.97 -11.52 -15.48
C SER A 246 3.48 -11.65 -15.66
N LYS A 247 4.21 -10.55 -15.50
CA LYS A 247 5.68 -10.53 -15.56
C LYS A 247 6.31 -11.34 -14.41
N ILE A 248 5.78 -11.22 -13.20
CA ILE A 248 6.27 -11.99 -12.05
C ILE A 248 6.03 -13.50 -12.28
N ILE A 249 4.81 -13.86 -12.68
CA ILE A 249 4.42 -15.25 -12.92
C ILE A 249 5.16 -15.86 -14.11
N SER A 250 5.52 -15.09 -15.14
CA SER A 250 6.24 -15.63 -16.30
C SER A 250 7.67 -16.05 -15.94
N LYS A 251 8.36 -15.27 -15.10
CA LYS A 251 9.69 -15.62 -14.60
C LYS A 251 9.70 -16.92 -13.79
N ASP A 252 8.66 -17.14 -12.99
CA ASP A 252 8.47 -18.32 -12.13
C ASP A 252 8.30 -19.64 -12.90
N ARG A 253 7.94 -19.59 -14.20
CA ARG A 253 7.76 -20.81 -15.03
C ARG A 253 9.04 -21.29 -15.71
N CYS A 254 10.10 -20.49 -15.68
CA CYS A 254 11.36 -20.77 -16.39
C CYS A 254 12.43 -21.44 -15.51
N THR A 255 12.07 -21.79 -14.28
CA THR A 255 12.90 -22.48 -13.28
C THR A 255 12.24 -23.78 -12.86
#